data_AF-A0A1P8EWG3-F1
#
_entry.id   AF-A0A1P8EWG3-F1
#
_cell.length_a   1.000
_cell.length_b   1.000
_cell.length_c   1.000
_cell.angle_alpha   90.00
_cell.angle_beta   90.00
_cell.angle_gamma   90.00
#
_symmetry.space_group_name_H-M   'P 1'
#
loop_
_entity.id
_entity.type
_entity.pdbx_description
1 polymer ?
#
loop_
_entity_poly.entity_id
_entity_poly.type
_entity_poly.pdbx_seq_one_letter_code
_entity_poly.pdbx_strand_id
1 'polypeptide(L)'
;MTDKDVTKVKRKGTFKSAPLPVEVPTGPELRGEELVKVAVAALEDVKGQDIQVIDVREKQSITDFMIIATGTSNRQIGAMLDKVREAVKAQGVKPLGEEGKGDSDWVLLDMDDVIVHMMTASARQFYDLERLWSGAEQSRALNAAHHSPENTHEHFVKLNKDQQ
;
A
#
# COMPACT_ATOMS: atom_id res chain seq x y z
N MET A 1 -4.65 75.31 18.83
CA MET A 1 -4.60 74.24 17.82
C MET A 1 -3.21 73.60 17.86
N THR A 2 -2.98 72.73 18.84
CA THR A 2 -2.99 71.25 18.76
C THR A 2 -1.66 70.67 18.31
N ASP A 3 -0.90 70.29 19.35
CA ASP A 3 0.18 69.30 19.40
C ASP A 3 -0.05 68.12 18.46
N LYS A 4 0.99 67.76 17.70
CA LYS A 4 1.08 66.47 17.00
C LYS A 4 1.93 65.53 17.85
N ASP A 5 1.28 64.95 18.85
CA ASP A 5 1.82 63.84 19.62
C ASP A 5 1.74 62.56 18.75
N VAL A 6 2.83 62.24 18.05
CA VAL A 6 3.00 60.93 17.42
C VAL A 6 3.72 60.03 18.42
N THR A 7 2.93 59.42 19.29
CA THR A 7 3.39 58.49 20.31
C THR A 7 4.04 57.26 19.65
N LYS A 8 5.32 57.05 19.92
CA LYS A 8 6.06 55.81 19.61
C LYS A 8 5.41 54.62 20.32
N VAL A 9 4.72 53.75 19.58
CA VAL A 9 4.33 52.43 20.07
C VAL A 9 5.52 51.48 19.92
N LYS A 10 6.25 51.27 21.01
CA LYS A 10 7.36 50.32 21.09
C LYS A 10 6.79 48.90 21.30
N ARG A 11 6.58 48.15 20.21
CA ARG A 11 6.21 46.73 20.30
C ARG A 11 7.42 45.92 20.76
N LYS A 12 7.57 45.71 22.06
CA LYS A 12 8.39 44.62 22.62
C LYS A 12 7.49 43.40 22.75
N GLY A 13 7.54 42.52 21.75
CA GLY A 13 6.90 41.21 21.79
C GLY A 13 7.91 40.17 21.36
N THR A 14 8.60 39.56 22.32
CA THR A 14 9.38 38.35 22.08
C THR A 14 8.37 37.23 21.85
N PHE A 15 8.18 36.78 20.62
CA PHE A 15 7.40 35.57 20.36
C PHE A 15 8.20 34.37 20.90
N LYS A 16 7.91 33.96 22.13
CA LYS A 16 8.21 32.59 22.56
C LYS A 16 7.14 31.72 21.91
N SER A 17 7.46 31.05 20.82
CA SER A 17 6.67 29.91 20.34
C SER A 17 6.74 28.83 21.42
N ALA A 18 5.70 28.71 22.23
CA ALA A 18 5.51 27.51 23.03
C ALA A 18 5.39 26.32 22.04
N PRO A 19 6.08 25.19 22.27
CA PRO A 19 5.77 23.98 21.53
C PRO A 19 4.30 23.67 21.80
N LEU A 20 3.50 23.49 20.75
CA LEU A 20 2.16 22.92 20.91
C LEU A 20 2.31 21.56 21.58
N PRO A 21 1.40 21.16 22.49
CA PRO A 21 1.41 19.80 23.02
C PRO A 21 1.13 18.87 21.85
N VAL A 22 2.17 18.22 21.33
CA VAL A 22 1.98 17.07 20.45
C VAL A 22 1.67 15.92 21.41
N GLU A 23 0.40 15.75 21.76
CA GLU A 23 -0.03 14.53 22.45
C GLU A 23 0.11 13.39 21.44
N VAL A 24 1.28 12.76 21.45
CA VAL A 24 1.53 11.49 20.76
C VAL A 24 0.69 10.44 21.48
N PRO A 25 -0.26 9.75 20.81
CA PRO A 25 -1.07 8.73 21.47
C PRO A 25 -0.15 7.61 21.99
N THR A 26 -0.18 7.41 23.30
CA THR A 26 0.65 6.45 24.06
C THR A 26 0.01 5.06 24.12
N GLY A 27 -0.29 4.49 22.96
CA GLY A 27 -0.62 3.06 22.81
C GLY A 27 0.52 2.32 22.11
N PRO A 28 0.59 0.97 22.16
CA PRO A 28 1.47 0.23 21.27
C PRO A 28 1.01 0.50 19.83
N GLU A 29 1.77 1.32 19.10
CA GLU A 29 1.52 1.57 17.69
C GLU A 29 1.91 0.33 16.91
N LEU A 30 0.90 -0.38 16.42
CA LEU A 30 1.08 -1.58 15.63
C LEU A 30 1.70 -1.17 14.27
N ARG A 31 2.96 -1.55 14.04
CA ARG A 31 3.80 -1.07 12.93
C ARG A 31 4.60 -2.20 12.30
N GLY A 32 5.12 -1.95 11.09
CA GLY A 32 6.02 -2.86 10.37
C GLY A 32 5.55 -4.32 10.36
N GLU A 33 6.38 -5.24 10.91
CA GLU A 33 6.12 -6.69 10.92
C GLU A 33 4.83 -7.10 11.64
N GLU A 34 4.43 -6.39 12.70
CA GLU A 34 3.17 -6.69 13.39
C GLU A 34 1.98 -6.35 12.49
N LEU A 35 2.07 -5.23 11.77
CA LEU A 35 1.04 -4.79 10.85
C LEU A 35 0.93 -5.74 9.65
N VAL A 36 2.07 -6.26 9.18
CA VAL A 36 2.12 -7.33 8.18
C VAL A 36 1.33 -8.56 8.65
N LYS A 37 1.54 -9.03 9.89
CA LYS A 37 0.83 -10.22 10.40
C LYS A 37 -0.68 -10.02 10.42
N VAL A 38 -1.15 -8.85 10.85
CA VAL A 38 -2.59 -8.52 10.88
C VAL A 38 -3.16 -8.49 9.46
N ALA A 39 -2.47 -7.83 8.53
CA ALA A 39 -2.93 -7.75 7.14
C ALA A 39 -2.95 -9.12 6.45
N VAL A 40 -1.90 -9.93 6.61
CA VAL A 40 -1.84 -11.30 6.03
C VAL A 40 -2.95 -12.17 6.60
N ALA A 41 -3.15 -12.20 7.92
CA ALA A 41 -4.23 -12.98 8.54
C ALA A 41 -5.61 -12.54 8.02
N ALA A 42 -5.83 -11.22 7.86
CA ALA A 42 -7.06 -10.69 7.29
C ALA A 42 -7.28 -11.12 5.84
N LEU A 43 -6.23 -11.18 5.02
CA LEU A 43 -6.29 -11.67 3.64
C LEU A 43 -6.57 -13.18 3.58
N GLU A 44 -5.95 -13.97 4.46
CA GLU A 44 -6.16 -15.43 4.56
C GLU A 44 -7.59 -15.79 5.00
N ASP A 45 -8.18 -14.99 5.89
CA ASP A 45 -9.57 -15.16 6.37
C ASP A 45 -10.56 -15.15 5.21
N VAL A 46 -10.36 -14.27 4.22
CA VAL A 46 -11.20 -14.15 3.02
C VAL A 46 -10.65 -14.92 1.81
N LYS A 47 -9.72 -15.85 2.06
CA LYS A 47 -9.15 -16.76 1.06
C LYS A 47 -8.45 -16.03 -0.09
N GLY A 48 -7.75 -14.94 0.23
CA GLY A 48 -6.75 -14.36 -0.67
C GLY A 48 -5.70 -15.40 -1.04
N GLN A 49 -5.24 -15.36 -2.29
CA GLN A 49 -4.32 -16.35 -2.86
C GLN A 49 -2.93 -15.73 -3.04
N ASP A 50 -1.91 -16.58 -3.06
CA ASP A 50 -0.52 -16.21 -3.36
C ASP A 50 -0.01 -14.99 -2.58
N ILE A 51 -0.37 -14.90 -1.29
CA ILE A 51 -0.02 -13.75 -0.45
C ILE A 51 1.50 -13.72 -0.25
N GLN A 52 2.14 -12.69 -0.77
CA GLN A 52 3.58 -12.50 -0.70
C GLN A 52 3.92 -11.20 0.02
N VAL A 53 4.88 -11.29 0.94
CA VAL A 53 5.44 -10.13 1.64
C VAL A 53 6.84 -9.86 1.08
N ILE A 54 7.11 -8.62 0.72
CA ILE A 54 8.38 -8.14 0.19
C ILE A 54 8.91 -7.06 1.13
N ASP A 55 10.12 -7.27 1.65
CA ASP A 55 10.87 -6.25 2.38
C ASP A 55 11.51 -5.28 1.37
N VAL A 56 11.16 -4.00 1.46
CA VAL A 56 11.60 -2.96 0.53
C VAL A 56 12.42 -1.86 1.19
N ARG A 57 12.79 -2.02 2.47
CA ARG A 57 13.55 -1.02 3.26
C ARG A 57 14.89 -0.62 2.63
N GLU A 58 15.55 -1.56 1.96
CA GLU A 58 16.82 -1.32 1.27
C GLU A 58 16.64 -0.67 -0.11
N LYS A 59 15.40 -0.55 -0.59
CA LYS A 59 15.07 -0.02 -1.94
C LYS A 59 14.41 1.34 -1.89
N GLN A 60 13.70 1.67 -0.82
CA GLN A 60 12.94 2.90 -0.67
C GLN A 60 12.77 3.27 0.81
N SER A 61 12.58 4.56 1.10
CA SER A 61 12.64 5.11 2.47
C SER A 61 11.28 5.45 3.09
N ILE A 62 10.18 5.15 2.42
CA ILE A 62 8.83 5.56 2.83
C ILE A 62 8.06 4.37 3.43
N THR A 63 8.10 3.20 2.79
CA THR A 63 7.41 1.98 3.23
C THR A 63 8.43 0.89 3.51
N ASP A 64 8.20 0.11 4.56
CA ASP A 64 9.06 -1.00 4.94
C ASP A 64 8.69 -2.29 4.19
N PHE A 65 7.38 -2.58 4.07
CA PHE A 65 6.87 -3.81 3.48
C PHE A 65 5.81 -3.59 2.42
N MET A 66 5.91 -4.36 1.33
CA MET A 66 4.84 -4.52 0.36
C MET A 66 4.21 -5.91 0.50
N ILE A 67 2.89 -5.96 0.60
CA ILE A 67 2.12 -7.21 0.55
C ILE A 67 1.43 -7.27 -0.81
N ILE A 68 1.54 -8.39 -1.52
CA ILE A 68 0.85 -8.63 -2.79
C ILE A 68 -0.04 -9.86 -2.61
N ALA A 69 -1.34 -9.73 -2.89
CA ALA A 69 -2.31 -10.80 -2.76
C ALA A 69 -3.20 -10.89 -4.00
N THR A 70 -3.53 -12.12 -4.40
CA THR A 70 -4.38 -12.42 -5.55
C THR A 70 -5.83 -12.64 -5.11
N GLY A 71 -6.78 -11.99 -5.78
CA GLY A 71 -8.20 -12.26 -5.68
C GLY A 71 -8.73 -12.90 -6.96
N THR A 72 -9.74 -13.76 -6.84
CA THR A 72 -10.38 -14.46 -7.97
C THR A 72 -11.41 -13.60 -8.70
N SER A 73 -11.81 -12.46 -8.12
CA SER A 73 -12.73 -11.49 -8.71
C SER A 73 -12.64 -10.13 -8.01
N ASN A 74 -13.13 -9.08 -8.66
CA ASN A 74 -13.14 -7.71 -8.13
C ASN A 74 -14.00 -7.63 -6.86
N ARG A 75 -15.04 -8.47 -6.77
CA ARG A 75 -15.83 -8.66 -5.54
C ARG A 75 -14.98 -9.21 -4.39
N GLN A 76 -14.15 -10.23 -4.63
CA GLN A 76 -13.27 -10.77 -3.60
C GLN A 76 -12.18 -9.75 -3.22
N ILE A 77 -11.66 -8.99 -4.19
CA ILE A 77 -10.73 -7.88 -3.92
C ILE A 77 -11.35 -6.83 -3.00
N GLY A 78 -12.60 -6.43 -3.25
CA GLY A 78 -13.34 -5.56 -2.34
C GLY A 78 -13.48 -6.15 -0.93
N ALA A 79 -13.80 -7.44 -0.81
CA ALA A 79 -13.89 -8.12 0.48
C ALA A 79 -12.53 -8.20 1.21
N MET A 80 -11.43 -8.42 0.48
CA MET A 80 -10.07 -8.35 1.01
C MET A 80 -9.74 -6.97 1.56
N LEU A 81 -10.00 -5.92 0.77
CA LEU A 81 -9.79 -4.54 1.19
C LEU A 81 -10.55 -4.22 2.47
N ASP A 82 -11.85 -4.55 2.51
CA ASP A 82 -12.69 -4.25 3.66
C ASP A 82 -12.24 -5.03 4.90
N LYS A 83 -11.90 -6.31 4.75
CA LYS A 83 -11.42 -7.16 5.84
C LYS A 83 -10.10 -6.67 6.43
N VAL A 84 -9.13 -6.31 5.59
CA VAL A 84 -7.86 -5.71 6.05
C VAL A 84 -8.12 -4.40 6.76
N ARG A 85 -8.94 -3.51 6.18
CA ARG A 85 -9.30 -2.21 6.77
C ARG A 85 -9.93 -2.38 8.16
N GLU A 86 -10.86 -3.32 8.31
CA GLU A 86 -11.50 -3.62 9.59
C GLU A 86 -10.50 -4.17 10.62
N ALA A 87 -9.66 -5.13 10.22
CA ALA A 87 -8.68 -5.75 11.10
C ALA A 87 -7.66 -4.76 11.65
N VAL A 88 -7.09 -3.90 10.80
CA VAL A 88 -6.09 -2.91 11.24
C VAL A 88 -6.73 -1.79 12.07
N LYS A 89 -7.97 -1.39 11.74
CA LYS A 89 -8.73 -0.41 12.53
C LYS A 89 -9.05 -0.92 13.93
N ALA A 90 -9.35 -2.22 14.08
CA ALA A 90 -9.56 -2.83 15.40
C ALA A 90 -8.30 -2.77 16.29
N GLN A 91 -7.12 -2.60 15.68
CA GLN A 91 -5.84 -2.43 16.36
C GLN A 91 -5.43 -0.95 16.52
N GLY A 92 -6.31 0.00 16.20
CA GLY A 92 -6.03 1.43 16.29
C GLY A 92 -5.26 2.02 15.11
N VAL A 93 -4.97 1.25 14.07
CA VAL A 93 -4.30 1.73 12.85
C VAL A 93 -5.34 2.32 11.89
N LYS A 94 -5.10 3.55 11.43
CA LYS A 94 -5.92 4.19 10.40
C LYS A 94 -5.13 4.21 9.09
N PRO A 95 -5.60 3.50 8.03
CA PRO A 95 -4.97 3.60 6.72
C PRO A 95 -4.89 5.05 6.23
N LEU A 96 -3.79 5.39 5.56
CA LEU A 96 -3.53 6.71 4.99
C LEU A 96 -4.44 6.97 3.78
N GLY A 97 -4.63 5.94 2.96
CA GLY A 97 -5.40 6.04 1.73
C GLY A 97 -5.69 4.69 1.10
N GLU A 98 -6.63 4.69 0.17
CA GLU A 98 -6.96 3.55 -0.67
C GLU A 98 -7.12 4.04 -2.11
N GLU A 99 -6.65 3.24 -3.06
CA GLU A 99 -6.70 3.56 -4.49
C GLU A 99 -7.29 2.39 -5.28
N GLY A 100 -7.92 2.69 -6.42
CA GLY A 100 -8.48 1.68 -7.32
C GLY A 100 -9.78 1.04 -6.84
N LYS A 101 -10.61 1.72 -6.05
CA LYS A 101 -11.91 1.17 -5.60
C LYS A 101 -12.91 0.96 -6.75
N GLY A 102 -13.84 0.02 -6.58
CA GLY A 102 -14.92 -0.28 -7.53
C GLY A 102 -14.64 -1.55 -8.34
N ASP A 103 -14.98 -1.54 -9.63
CA ASP A 103 -14.71 -2.65 -10.56
C ASP A 103 -13.24 -2.68 -11.04
N SER A 104 -12.28 -2.27 -10.22
CA SER A 104 -10.86 -2.34 -10.56
C SER A 104 -10.30 -3.74 -10.34
N ASP A 105 -9.42 -4.15 -11.25
CA ASP A 105 -8.65 -5.39 -11.14
C ASP A 105 -7.45 -5.25 -10.18
N TRP A 106 -7.20 -4.04 -9.66
CA TRP A 106 -6.14 -3.73 -8.72
C TRP A 106 -6.59 -2.65 -7.72
N VAL A 107 -6.48 -2.98 -6.45
CA VAL A 107 -6.69 -2.09 -5.31
C VAL A 107 -5.39 -1.99 -4.50
N LEU A 108 -5.11 -0.79 -3.99
CA LEU A 108 -4.04 -0.53 -3.03
C LEU A 108 -4.62 0.01 -1.73
N LEU A 109 -4.07 -0.44 -0.60
CA LEU A 109 -4.29 0.13 0.73
C LEU A 109 -2.96 0.56 1.34
N ASP A 110 -2.84 1.84 1.65
CA ASP A 110 -1.63 2.45 2.22
C ASP A 110 -1.77 2.61 3.75
N MET A 111 -0.80 2.10 4.50
CA MET A 111 -0.71 2.19 5.95
C MET A 111 0.67 2.65 6.41
N ASP A 112 1.34 3.52 5.63
CA ASP A 112 2.67 4.09 5.89
C ASP A 112 3.79 3.03 5.78
N ASP A 113 4.05 2.29 6.87
CA ASP A 113 5.09 1.25 6.94
C ASP A 113 4.76 0.03 6.06
N VAL A 114 3.48 -0.19 5.75
CA VAL A 114 3.00 -1.36 4.99
C VAL A 114 2.01 -0.93 3.92
N ILE A 115 2.24 -1.36 2.67
CA ILE A 115 1.29 -1.19 1.57
C ILE A 115 0.79 -2.56 1.09
N VAL A 116 -0.54 -2.71 1.01
CA VAL A 116 -1.19 -3.93 0.53
C VAL A 116 -1.72 -3.74 -0.89
N HIS A 117 -1.24 -4.57 -1.80
CA HIS A 117 -1.65 -4.65 -3.20
C HIS A 117 -2.55 -5.88 -3.37
N MET A 118 -3.80 -5.66 -3.78
CA MET A 118 -4.78 -6.71 -4.01
C MET A 118 -5.17 -6.69 -5.48
N MET A 119 -4.90 -7.78 -6.19
CA MET A 119 -4.96 -7.80 -7.66
C MET A 119 -5.68 -9.05 -8.15
N THR A 120 -6.30 -9.00 -9.32
CA THR A 120 -6.66 -10.21 -10.05
C THR A 120 -5.38 -10.89 -10.56
N ALA A 121 -5.46 -12.18 -10.87
CA ALA A 121 -4.32 -12.92 -11.42
C ALA A 121 -3.77 -12.30 -12.72
N SER A 122 -4.66 -11.80 -13.59
CA SER A 122 -4.28 -11.13 -14.84
C SER A 122 -3.56 -9.80 -14.59
N ALA A 123 -4.07 -8.98 -13.67
CA ALA A 123 -3.40 -7.73 -13.31
C ALA A 123 -2.04 -7.99 -12.67
N ARG A 124 -1.95 -8.95 -11.73
CA ARG A 124 -0.69 -9.33 -11.08
C ARG A 124 0.37 -9.78 -12.10
N GLN A 125 -0.02 -10.62 -13.06
CA GLN A 125 0.87 -11.06 -14.14
C GLN A 125 1.30 -9.91 -15.05
N PHE A 126 0.40 -8.98 -15.36
CA PHE A 126 0.70 -7.85 -16.24
C PHE A 126 1.68 -6.86 -15.59
N TYR A 127 1.48 -6.52 -14.31
CA TYR A 127 2.30 -5.55 -13.61
C TYR A 127 3.60 -6.13 -13.03
N ASP A 128 3.60 -7.42 -12.65
CA ASP A 128 4.78 -8.17 -12.18
C ASP A 128 5.61 -7.38 -11.14
N LEU A 129 4.91 -6.86 -10.13
CA LEU A 129 5.50 -6.02 -9.09
C LEU A 129 6.56 -6.77 -8.30
N GLU A 130 6.36 -8.08 -8.12
CA GLU A 130 7.33 -8.95 -7.49
C GLU A 130 8.68 -8.88 -8.19
N ARG A 131 8.75 -8.92 -9.53
CA ARG A 131 10.04 -8.83 -10.22
C ARG A 131 10.74 -7.49 -9.99
N LEU A 132 9.98 -6.40 -9.90
CA LEU A 132 10.50 -5.06 -9.66
C LEU A 132 11.04 -4.91 -8.23
N TRP A 133 10.27 -5.39 -7.25
CA TRP A 133 10.51 -5.12 -5.84
C TRP A 133 11.23 -6.23 -5.10
N SER A 134 11.29 -7.45 -5.63
CA SER A 134 12.11 -8.54 -5.08
C SER A 134 13.61 -8.29 -5.27
N GLY A 135 14.44 -8.76 -4.33
CA GLY A 135 15.89 -8.79 -4.53
C GLY A 135 16.28 -9.63 -5.76
N ALA A 136 17.47 -9.41 -6.32
CA ALA A 136 17.94 -10.12 -7.53
C ALA A 136 17.99 -11.66 -7.38
N GLU A 137 18.02 -12.17 -6.15
CA GLU A 137 17.94 -13.60 -5.84
C GLU A 137 16.50 -14.12 -5.83
N GLN A 138 15.59 -13.39 -5.20
CA GLN A 138 14.16 -13.70 -5.14
C GLN A 138 13.49 -13.59 -6.52
N SER A 139 13.88 -12.62 -7.34
CA SER A 139 13.37 -12.51 -8.71
C SER A 139 13.76 -13.72 -9.57
N ARG A 140 14.98 -14.26 -9.41
CA ARG A 140 15.43 -15.49 -10.10
C ARG A 140 14.63 -16.73 -9.68
N ALA A 141 14.28 -16.85 -8.40
CA ALA A 141 13.43 -17.94 -7.91
C ALA A 141 12.01 -17.86 -8.49
N LEU A 142 11.42 -16.66 -8.54
CA LEU A 142 10.09 -16.43 -9.14
C LEU A 142 10.06 -16.73 -10.64
N ASN A 143 11.12 -16.37 -11.38
CA ASN A 143 11.24 -16.66 -12.82
C ASN A 143 11.15 -18.16 -13.13
N ALA A 144 11.70 -19.02 -12.27
CA ALA A 144 11.64 -20.47 -12.43
C ALA A 144 10.22 -21.05 -12.19
N ALA A 145 9.39 -20.38 -11.39
CA ALA A 145 8.02 -20.79 -11.11
C ALA A 145 7.00 -20.26 -12.15
N HIS A 146 7.24 -19.07 -12.71
CA HIS A 146 6.33 -18.45 -13.69
C HIS A 146 6.55 -18.92 -15.15
N HIS A 147 7.73 -19.44 -15.49
CA HIS A 147 7.98 -20.03 -16.82
C HIS A 147 7.53 -21.50 -16.88
N SER A 148 6.21 -21.74 -16.83
CA SER A 148 5.68 -22.94 -17.50
C SER A 148 5.42 -22.60 -18.98
N PRO A 149 5.96 -23.37 -19.95
CA PRO A 149 5.92 -23.04 -21.39
C PRO A 149 4.52 -23.09 -22.02
N GLU A 150 3.47 -23.34 -21.24
CA GLU A 150 2.13 -23.64 -21.73
C GLU A 150 1.21 -22.41 -21.91
N ASN A 151 1.64 -21.19 -21.56
CA ASN A 151 0.81 -19.98 -21.69
C ASN A 151 1.26 -18.93 -22.71
N THR A 152 2.30 -19.18 -23.52
CA THR A 152 2.87 -18.14 -24.40
C THR A 152 2.38 -18.17 -25.86
N HIS A 153 1.55 -19.14 -26.28
CA HIS A 153 1.21 -19.32 -27.70
C HIS A 153 -0.26 -19.04 -28.11
N GLU A 154 -1.23 -19.08 -27.19
CA GLU A 154 -2.65 -18.99 -27.55
C GLU A 154 -3.14 -17.54 -27.78
N HIS A 155 -2.56 -16.54 -27.11
CA HIS A 155 -3.05 -15.16 -27.19
C HIS A 155 -2.57 -14.41 -28.46
N PHE A 156 -1.42 -14.81 -29.02
CA PHE A 156 -0.85 -14.15 -30.22
C PHE A 156 -1.45 -14.67 -31.53
N VAL A 157 -1.91 -15.93 -31.55
CA VAL A 157 -2.50 -16.56 -32.75
C VAL A 157 -3.94 -16.09 -33.00
N LYS A 158 -4.68 -15.71 -31.96
CA LYS A 158 -6.08 -15.26 -32.09
C LYS A 158 -6.23 -13.85 -32.69
N LEU A 159 -5.25 -12.96 -32.50
CA LEU A 159 -5.30 -11.59 -33.03
C LEU A 159 -5.02 -11.50 -34.54
N ASN A 160 -4.41 -12.52 -35.15
CA ASN A 160 -3.99 -12.50 -36.55
C ASN A 160 -4.87 -13.35 -37.49
N LYS A 161 -5.95 -13.94 -36.98
CA LYS A 161 -6.88 -14.75 -37.79
C LYS A 161 -8.12 -13.99 -38.29
N ASP A 162 -8.38 -12.79 -37.78
CA ASP A 162 -9.53 -11.97 -38.17
C ASP A 162 -9.17 -10.89 -39.22
N GLN A 163 -7.98 -10.96 -39.83
CA GLN A 163 -7.53 -10.02 -40.88
C GLN A 163 -7.08 -10.69 -42.20
N GLN A 164 -7.52 -11.92 -42.49
CA GLN A 164 -7.40 -12.52 -43.83
C GLN A 164 -8.69 -13.20 -44.27
#